data_AF-E2ZNW0-F1
#
_entry.id   AF-E2ZNW0-F1
#
_cell.length_a   1.000
_cell.length_b   1.000
_cell.length_c   1.000
_cell.angle_alpha   90.00
_cell.angle_beta   90.00
_cell.angle_gamma   90.00
#
_symmetry.space_group_name_H-M   'P 1'
#
loop_
_entity.id
_entity.type
_entity.pdbx_description
1 polymer ?
#
loop_
_entity_poly.entity_id
_entity_poly.type
_entity_poly.pdbx_seq_one_letter_code
_entity_poly.pdbx_strand_id
1 'polypeptide(L)' 'MWAKMLAMYLAVLDDRSSEEQFIDVYNTYKRLVYHTAYKIMGDSYLAEDVLQEFFLYVAKNFSKI' A
#
# COMPACT_ATOMS: atom_id res chain seq x y z
N MET A 1 7.56 -8.02 -8.37
CA MET A 1 7.56 -6.63 -7.88
C MET A 1 6.58 -6.46 -6.71
N TRP A 2 5.28 -6.68 -6.92
CA TRP A 2 4.22 -6.54 -5.91
C TRP A 2 4.38 -7.31 -4.60
N ALA A 3 4.91 -8.54 -4.65
CA ALA A 3 5.18 -9.33 -3.44
C ALA A 3 6.33 -8.75 -2.59
N LYS A 4 7.31 -8.08 -3.22
CA LYS A 4 8.41 -7.43 -2.50
C LYS A 4 7.94 -6.19 -1.76
N MET A 5 7.09 -5.36 -2.39
CA MET A 5 6.55 -4.17 -1.73
C MET A 5 5.63 -4.52 -0.56
N LEU A 6 4.78 -5.54 -0.70
CA LEU A 6 3.93 -5.98 0.41
C LEU A 6 4.78 -6.40 1.62
N ALA A 7 5.84 -7.19 1.42
CA ALA A 7 6.73 -7.59 2.49
C ALA A 7 7.40 -6.39 3.21
N MET A 8 7.73 -5.32 2.48
CA MET A 8 8.28 -4.09 3.07
C MET A 8 7.26 -3.38 3.97
N TYR A 9 5.98 -3.37 3.60
CA TYR A 9 4.94 -2.76 4.45
C TYR A 9 4.66 -3.59 5.69
N LEU A 10 4.63 -4.92 5.57
CA LEU A 10 4.41 -5.81 6.72
C LEU A 10 5.53 -5.69 7.75
N ALA A 11 6.77 -5.48 7.32
CA ALA A 11 7.91 -5.25 8.21
C ALA A 11 7.79 -3.97 9.08
N VAL A 12 6.83 -3.09 8.80
CA VAL A 12 6.55 -1.87 9.59
C VAL A 12 5.52 -2.13 10.70
N LEU A 13 4.78 -3.24 10.64
CA LEU A 13 3.70 -3.56 11.57
C LEU A 13 4.23 -4.32 12.80
N ASP A 14 3.65 -4.03 13.97
CA ASP A 14 4.14 -4.54 15.26
C ASP A 14 3.65 -5.96 15.60
N ASP A 15 2.53 -6.40 15.00
CA ASP A 15 1.88 -7.67 15.35
C ASP A 15 1.23 -8.38 14.15
N ARG A 16 1.06 -9.70 14.27
CA ARG A 16 0.53 -10.56 13.20
C ARG A 16 -0.93 -10.31 12.85
N SER A 17 -1.76 -9.84 13.79
CA SER A 17 -3.15 -9.51 13.48
C SER A 17 -3.23 -8.28 12.59
N SER A 18 -2.40 -7.28 12.88
CA SER A 18 -2.24 -6.10 12.02
C SER A 18 -1.73 -6.47 10.63
N GLU A 19 -0.77 -7.40 10.52
CA GLU A 19 -0.30 -7.91 9.22
C GLU A 19 -1.43 -8.51 8.37
N GLU A 20 -2.25 -9.40 8.94
CA GLU A 20 -3.35 -10.04 8.23
C GLU A 20 -4.39 -9.01 7.75
N GLN A 21 -4.79 -8.09 8.62
CA GLN A 21 -5.72 -7.02 8.26
C GLN A 21 -5.14 -6.08 7.19
N PHE A 22 -3.84 -5.76 7.27
CA PHE A 22 -3.19 -4.92 6.28
C PHE A 22 -3.14 -5.59 4.91
N ILE A 23 -2.92 -6.92 4.86
CA ILE A 23 -2.94 -7.69 3.60
C ILE A 23 -4.30 -7.55 2.92
N ASP A 24 -5.40 -7.60 3.68
CA ASP A 24 -6.76 -7.44 3.15
C ASP A 24 -6.99 -6.04 2.60
N VAL A 25 -6.56 -5.00 3.33
CA VAL A 25 -6.61 -3.60 2.86
C VAL A 25 -5.79 -3.43 1.59
N TYR A 26 -4.56 -3.92 1.55
CA TYR A 26 -3.70 -3.84 0.39
C TYR A 26 -4.31 -4.54 -0.83
N ASN A 27 -4.79 -5.78 -0.67
CA ASN A 27 -5.35 -6.54 -1.78
C ASN A 27 -6.66 -5.94 -2.30
N THR A 28 -7.48 -5.37 -1.42
CA THR A 28 -8.73 -4.71 -1.78
C THR A 28 -8.47 -3.42 -2.55
N TYR A 29 -7.54 -2.58 -2.08
CA TYR A 29 -7.44 -1.19 -2.57
C TYR A 29 -6.29 -0.92 -3.54
N LYS A 30 -5.27 -1.79 -3.66
CA LYS A 30 -4.08 -1.50 -4.50
C LYS A 30 -4.40 -1.13 -5.95
N ARG A 31 -5.40 -1.78 -6.55
CA ARG A 31 -5.82 -1.49 -7.92
C ARG A 31 -6.51 -0.14 -8.02
N LEU A 32 -7.39 0.17 -7.07
CA LEU A 32 -8.10 1.45 -7.04
C LEU A 32 -7.11 2.62 -6.88
N VAL A 33 -6.20 2.51 -5.91
CA VAL A 33 -5.19 3.55 -5.66
C VAL A 33 -4.32 3.76 -6.88
N TYR A 34 -3.79 2.68 -7.48
CA TYR A 34 -2.97 2.77 -8.69
C TYR A 34 -3.74 3.41 -9.85
N HIS A 35 -4.98 2.96 -10.12
CA HIS A 35 -5.78 3.50 -11.22
C HIS A 35 -6.11 4.98 -11.03
N THR A 36 -6.44 5.39 -9.81
CA THR A 36 -6.68 6.80 -9.48
C THR A 36 -5.40 7.63 -9.64
N ALA A 37 -4.26 7.14 -9.13
CA ALA A 37 -2.97 7.82 -9.28
C ALA A 37 -2.59 7.95 -10.76
N TYR A 38 -2.74 6.88 -11.54
CA TYR A 38 -2.45 6.88 -12.97
C TYR A 38 -3.34 7.87 -13.75
N LYS A 39 -4.62 7.95 -13.41
CA LYS A 39 -5.55 8.90 -14.04
C LYS A 39 -5.15 10.35 -13.80
N ILE A 40 -4.54 10.66 -12.65
CA ILE A 40 -4.09 12.01 -12.29
C ILE A 40 -2.71 12.31 -12.87
N MET A 41 -1.77 11.39 -12.74
CA MET A 41 -0.37 11.60 -13.13
C MET A 41 -0.12 11.42 -14.63
N GLY A 42 -0.91 10.58 -15.30
CA GLY A 42 -0.70 10.22 -16.71
C GLY A 42 0.58 9.40 -16.98
N ASP A 43 1.31 9.04 -15.92
CA ASP A 43 2.59 8.33 -15.96
C ASP A 43 2.55 7.13 -15.02
N SER A 44 2.97 5.95 -15.50
CA SER A 44 2.90 4.70 -14.74
C SER A 44 3.92 4.62 -13.61
N TYR A 45 5.10 5.22 -13.77
CA TYR A 45 6.13 5.24 -12.73
C TYR A 45 5.71 6.15 -11.60
N LEU A 46 5.22 7.36 -11.91
CA LEU A 46 4.67 8.28 -10.89
C LEU A 46 3.44 7.69 -10.19
N ALA A 47 2.58 6.96 -10.90
CA ALA A 47 1.44 6.28 -10.30
C ALA A 47 1.87 5.15 -9.34
N GLU A 48 2.94 4.44 -9.67
CA GLU A 48 3.51 3.42 -8.79
C GLU A 48 4.15 4.08 -7.55
N ASP A 49 4.87 5.18 -7.69
CA ASP A 49 5.44 5.92 -6.55
C ASP A 49 4.35 6.39 -5.58
N VAL A 50 3.26 6.98 -6.09
CA VAL A 50 2.11 7.40 -5.27
C VAL A 50 1.46 6.22 -4.56
N LEU A 51 1.27 5.09 -5.25
CA LEU A 51 0.76 3.87 -4.64
C LEU A 51 1.67 3.43 -3.49
N GLN A 52 2.99 3.47 -3.69
CA GLN A 52 3.94 3.03 -2.68
C GLN A 52 3.93 3.94 -1.44
N GLU A 53 3.95 5.26 -1.64
CA GLU A 53 3.86 6.24 -0.56
C GLU A 53 2.54 6.11 0.23
N PHE A 54 1.42 5.92 -0.48
CA PHE A 54 0.11 5.74 0.15
C PHE A 54 0.09 4.53 1.09
N PHE A 55 0.53 3.36 0.62
CA PHE A 55 0.51 2.15 1.45
C PHE A 55 1.55 2.17 2.56
N LEU A 56 2.70 2.83 2.36
CA LEU A 56 3.65 3.07 3.43
C LEU A 56 3.06 3.96 4.53
N TYR A 57 2.32 5.01 4.16
CA TYR A 57 1.63 5.87 5.11
C TYR A 57 0.57 5.10 5.91
N VAL A 58 -0.24 4.29 5.23
CA VAL A 58 -1.25 3.43 5.88
C VAL A 58 -0.58 2.45 6.84
N ALA A 59 0.51 1.78 6.44
CA ALA A 59 1.22 0.84 7.30
C ALA A 59 1.77 1.51 8.56
N LYS A 60 2.42 2.68 8.42
CA LYS A 60 2.98 3.45 9.54
C LYS A 60 1.92 3.95 10.55
N ASN A 61 0.67 4.04 10.13
CA ASN A 61 -0.42 4.54 10.97
C ASN A 61 -1.50 3.48 11.20
N PHE A 62 -1.23 2.21 10.90
CA PHE A 62 -2.25 1.17 10.85
C PHE A 62 -2.91 0.95 12.22
N SER A 63 -2.14 1.07 13.31
CA SER A 63 -2.64 0.98 14.69
C SER A 63 -3.55 2.13 15.12
N LYS A 64 -3.68 3.19 14.32
CA LYS A 64 -4.52 4.37 14.61
C LYS A 64 -5.79 4.43 13.75
N ILE A 65 -5.96 3.49 12.82
CA ILE A 65 -7.05 3.46 11.83
C ILE A 65 -8.10 2.43 12.26
#